data_AF-A0A661ZAT1-F1
#
_entry.id   AF-A0A661ZAT1-F1
#
_cell.length_a   1.000
_cell.length_b   1.000
_cell.length_c   1.000
_cell.angle_alpha   90.00
_cell.angle_beta   90.00
_cell.angle_gamma   90.00
#
_symmetry.space_group_name_H-M   'P 1'
#
loop_
_entity.id
_entity.type
_entity.pdbx_description
1 polymer ?
#
loop_
_entity_poly.entity_id
_entity_poly.type
_entity_poly.pdbx_seq_one_letter_code
_entity_poly.pdbx_strand_id
1 'polypeptide(L)'
;PKIMVKKEFFYFPMGWLLRRWGAIPINRQYPGGIVKQIAEEFRKSDKMILVITPEGTRSPNPEWKTGFYRIALEANVPIYLTYSDFKTKTAGFIGEFIPTGDIDADMKAIKKQYKGIEGFHKEKFVIDS
;
A
#
# COMPACT_ATOMS: atom_id res chain seq x y z
N PRO A 1 -2.98 2.38 18.10
CA PRO A 1 -2.74 2.70 16.67
C PRO A 1 -3.95 2.29 15.82
N LYS A 2 -4.52 3.21 15.04
CA LYS A 2 -5.56 2.86 14.06
C LYS A 2 -4.90 2.18 12.87
N ILE A 3 -5.41 1.03 12.45
CA ILE A 3 -4.97 0.36 11.22
C ILE A 3 -6.11 0.49 10.21
N MET A 4 -5.84 0.85 8.97
CA MET A 4 -6.87 0.86 7.93
C MET A 4 -6.51 -0.11 6.81
N VAL A 5 -7.47 -0.94 6.40
CA VAL A 5 -7.25 -2.00 5.41
C VAL A 5 -8.41 -2.04 4.41
N LYS A 6 -8.11 -2.40 3.16
CA LYS A 6 -9.11 -2.55 2.10
C LYS A 6 -10.17 -3.59 2.52
N LYS A 7 -11.47 -3.26 2.38
CA LYS A 7 -12.60 -4.08 2.84
C LYS A 7 -12.54 -5.51 2.29
N GLU A 8 -12.02 -5.69 1.10
CA GLU A 8 -11.86 -6.97 0.42
C GLU A 8 -10.79 -7.87 1.03
N PHE A 9 -9.96 -7.39 1.96
CA PHE A 9 -9.09 -8.24 2.79
C PHE A 9 -9.79 -8.76 4.04
N PHE A 10 -11.01 -8.29 4.33
CA PHE A 10 -11.79 -8.77 5.47
C PHE A 10 -12.56 -10.08 5.16
N TYR A 11 -11.94 -11.02 4.43
CA TYR A 11 -12.46 -12.38 4.21
C TYR A 11 -11.78 -13.38 5.14
N PHE A 12 -12.47 -14.46 5.52
CA PHE A 12 -11.92 -15.48 6.41
C PHE A 12 -10.70 -16.18 5.77
N PRO A 13 -9.58 -16.41 6.50
CA PRO A 13 -9.34 -16.13 7.92
C PRO A 13 -8.78 -14.71 8.22
N MET A 14 -8.29 -14.00 7.20
CA MET A 14 -7.58 -12.73 7.34
C MET A 14 -8.44 -11.62 7.97
N GLY A 15 -9.73 -11.57 7.65
CA GLY A 15 -10.65 -10.59 8.18
C GLY A 15 -10.89 -10.69 9.68
N TRP A 16 -10.71 -11.86 10.28
CA TRP A 16 -10.80 -12.03 11.73
C TRP A 16 -9.56 -11.46 12.43
N LEU A 17 -8.37 -11.75 11.90
CA LEU A 17 -7.10 -11.21 12.40
C LEU A 17 -7.04 -9.68 12.27
N LEU A 18 -7.45 -9.14 11.12
CA LEU A 18 -7.47 -7.71 10.87
C LEU A 18 -8.41 -6.97 11.84
N ARG A 19 -9.63 -7.49 12.07
CA ARG A 19 -10.55 -6.92 13.07
C ARG A 19 -9.98 -6.99 14.47
N ARG A 20 -9.29 -8.09 14.84
CA ARG A 20 -8.65 -8.27 16.15
C ARG A 20 -7.53 -7.26 16.40
N TRP A 21 -6.86 -6.77 15.34
CA TRP A 21 -5.84 -5.73 15.40
C TRP A 21 -6.39 -4.30 15.27
N GLY A 22 -7.72 -4.12 15.29
CA GLY A 22 -8.34 -2.81 15.17
C GLY A 22 -8.30 -2.24 13.76
N ALA A 23 -8.21 -3.10 12.73
CA ALA A 23 -8.24 -2.66 11.35
C ALA A 23 -9.64 -2.17 10.94
N ILE A 24 -9.72 -0.97 10.39
CA ILE A 24 -10.94 -0.34 9.90
C ILE A 24 -11.05 -0.61 8.38
N PRO A 25 -12.14 -1.24 7.92
CA PRO A 25 -12.36 -1.48 6.50
C PRO A 25 -12.70 -0.18 5.76
N ILE A 26 -11.93 0.14 4.73
CA ILE A 26 -12.22 1.32 3.89
C ILE A 26 -13.07 0.91 2.69
N ASN A 27 -14.18 1.63 2.45
CA ASN A 27 -15.05 1.46 1.29
C ASN A 27 -14.59 2.37 0.13
N ARG A 28 -14.24 1.79 -1.02
CA ARG A 28 -13.65 2.50 -2.18
C ARG A 28 -14.66 2.87 -3.27
N GLN A 29 -15.96 2.92 -2.97
CA GLN A 29 -17.01 3.19 -3.97
C GLN A 29 -16.81 4.52 -4.73
N TYR A 30 -16.02 5.46 -4.21
CA TYR A 30 -15.64 6.70 -4.92
C TYR A 30 -14.13 6.98 -4.80
N PRO A 31 -13.34 6.76 -5.88
CA PRO A 31 -11.87 6.89 -5.84
C PRO A 31 -11.35 8.31 -5.58
N GLY A 32 -12.16 9.35 -5.84
CA GLY A 32 -11.79 10.73 -5.51
C GLY A 32 -11.98 11.09 -4.03
N GLY A 33 -13.02 10.57 -3.38
CA GLY A 33 -13.36 10.90 -1.99
C GLY A 33 -12.48 10.16 -0.97
N ILE A 34 -12.06 8.94 -1.31
CA ILE A 34 -11.30 8.08 -0.41
C ILE A 34 -9.92 8.65 -0.05
N VAL A 35 -9.23 9.33 -0.98
CA VAL A 35 -7.91 9.92 -0.72
C VAL A 35 -8.02 10.99 0.37
N LYS A 36 -8.96 11.93 0.21
CA LYS A 36 -9.21 13.01 1.17
C LYS A 36 -9.66 12.45 2.52
N GLN A 37 -10.58 11.49 2.51
CA GLN A 37 -11.07 10.85 3.73
C GLN A 37 -9.94 10.21 4.54
N ILE A 38 -9.07 9.44 3.88
CA ILE A 38 -7.95 8.77 4.55
C ILE A 38 -6.93 9.80 5.05
N ALA A 39 -6.64 10.84 4.26
CA ALA A 39 -5.72 11.89 4.67
C ALA A 39 -6.24 12.69 5.86
N GLU A 40 -7.55 12.96 5.92
CA GLU A 40 -8.18 13.54 7.10
C GLU A 40 -8.07 12.63 8.33
N GLU A 41 -8.24 11.32 8.18
CA GLU A 41 -8.07 10.38 9.29
C GLU A 41 -6.62 10.33 9.79
N PHE A 42 -5.63 10.44 8.90
CA PHE A 42 -4.22 10.61 9.28
C PHE A 42 -4.03 11.90 10.11
N ARG A 43 -4.60 13.02 9.67
CA ARG A 43 -4.52 14.31 10.40
C ARG A 43 -5.21 14.28 11.77
N LYS A 44 -6.30 13.52 11.91
CA LYS A 44 -7.08 13.41 13.17
C LYS A 44 -6.50 12.40 14.17
N SER A 45 -5.51 11.60 13.78
CA SER A 45 -5.07 10.44 14.57
C SER A 45 -3.60 10.58 14.95
N ASP A 46 -3.30 10.57 16.25
CA ASP A 46 -1.91 10.65 16.74
C ASP A 46 -1.03 9.49 16.26
N LYS A 47 -1.62 8.31 16.05
CA LYS A 47 -0.93 7.10 15.58
C LYS A 47 -1.82 6.29 14.65
N MET A 48 -1.50 6.29 13.36
CA MET A 48 -2.21 5.54 12.34
C MET A 48 -1.25 4.88 11.35
N ILE A 49 -1.58 3.65 10.94
CA ILE A 49 -0.86 2.90 9.91
C ILE A 49 -1.87 2.47 8.84
N LEU A 50 -1.56 2.75 7.58
CA LEU A 50 -2.34 2.32 6.43
C LEU A 50 -1.50 1.36 5.60
N VAL A 51 -2.00 0.14 5.40
CA VAL A 51 -1.31 -0.86 4.59
C VAL A 51 -2.06 -1.01 3.26
N ILE A 52 -1.36 -0.69 2.17
CA ILE A 52 -1.89 -0.80 0.80
C ILE A 52 -0.91 -1.59 -0.05
N THR A 53 -1.41 -2.56 -0.80
CA THR A 53 -0.66 -3.19 -1.89
C THR A 53 -0.92 -2.41 -3.20
N PRO A 54 0.14 -1.95 -3.90
CA PRO A 54 -0.01 -1.07 -5.07
C PRO A 54 -0.57 -1.79 -6.32
N GLU A 55 -0.45 -3.12 -6.36
CA GLU A 55 -0.89 -3.98 -7.48
C GLU A 55 -2.43 -4.03 -7.59
N GLY A 56 -3.16 -3.83 -6.48
CA GLY A 56 -4.62 -3.64 -6.47
C GLY A 56 -5.48 -4.85 -6.84
N THR A 57 -4.96 -5.86 -7.52
CA THR A 57 -5.62 -7.12 -7.93
C THR A 57 -4.64 -8.30 -7.90
N ARG A 58 -5.15 -9.54 -7.96
CA ARG A 58 -4.33 -10.77 -8.10
C ARG A 58 -3.90 -11.01 -9.57
N SER A 59 -3.87 -9.98 -10.40
CA SER A 59 -3.54 -10.04 -11.83
C SER A 59 -2.42 -9.06 -12.13
N PRO A 60 -1.49 -9.37 -13.06
CA PRO A 60 -0.40 -8.47 -13.39
C PRO A 60 -0.95 -7.11 -13.77
N ASN A 61 -0.46 -6.06 -13.13
CA ASN A 61 -0.75 -4.71 -13.56
C ASN A 61 0.56 -3.90 -13.64
N PRO A 62 1.06 -3.60 -14.86
CA PRO A 62 2.27 -2.79 -15.05
C PRO A 62 2.12 -1.38 -14.46
N GLU A 63 0.88 -0.88 -14.41
CA GLU A 63 0.55 0.41 -13.84
C GLU A 63 0.05 0.26 -12.39
N TRP A 64 0.99 0.38 -11.45
CA TRP A 64 0.68 0.43 -10.03
C TRP A 64 -0.34 1.54 -9.75
N LYS A 65 -1.37 1.24 -8.96
CA LYS A 65 -2.40 2.23 -8.62
C LYS A 65 -1.77 3.30 -7.73
N THR A 66 -1.85 4.56 -8.16
CA THR A 66 -1.23 5.73 -7.49
C THR A 66 -1.98 6.23 -6.24
N GLY A 67 -3.05 5.55 -5.83
CA GLY A 67 -3.89 5.97 -4.70
C GLY A 67 -3.13 6.04 -3.37
N PHE A 68 -2.22 5.10 -3.09
CA PHE A 68 -1.40 5.13 -1.86
C PHE A 68 -0.48 6.35 -1.84
N TYR A 69 0.11 6.69 -2.99
CA TYR A 69 1.00 7.84 -3.15
C TYR A 69 0.24 9.15 -2.93
N ARG A 70 -0.94 9.28 -3.56
CA ARG A 70 -1.80 10.48 -3.39
C ARG A 70 -2.25 10.66 -1.94
N ILE A 71 -2.52 9.57 -1.21
CA ILE A 71 -2.84 9.64 0.22
C ILE A 71 -1.64 10.16 1.01
N ALA A 72 -0.45 9.61 0.77
CA ALA A 72 0.76 10.01 1.48
C ALA A 72 1.09 11.49 1.25
N LEU A 73 0.96 11.97 0.01
CA LEU A 73 1.15 13.36 -0.37
C LEU A 73 0.12 14.28 0.31
N GLU A 74 -1.18 13.94 0.23
CA GLU A 74 -2.25 14.74 0.84
C GLU A 74 -2.21 14.76 2.38
N ALA A 75 -1.74 13.67 2.99
CA ALA A 75 -1.61 13.55 4.44
C ALA A 75 -0.27 14.08 4.98
N ASN A 76 0.69 14.39 4.09
CA ASN A 76 2.06 14.75 4.43
C ASN A 76 2.74 13.71 5.36
N VAL A 77 2.65 12.43 4.98
CA VAL A 77 3.22 11.30 5.74
C VAL A 77 4.19 10.49 4.89
N PRO A 78 5.22 9.85 5.48
CA PRO A 78 6.13 8.98 4.75
C PRO A 78 5.43 7.68 4.31
N ILE A 79 5.97 7.07 3.25
CA ILE A 79 5.59 5.74 2.78
C ILE A 79 6.66 4.75 3.23
N TYR A 80 6.29 3.76 4.03
CA TYR A 80 7.17 2.65 4.35
C TYR A 80 7.01 1.54 3.32
N LEU A 81 8.11 1.24 2.62
CA LEU A 81 8.17 0.20 1.61
C LEU A 81 8.48 -1.13 2.30
N THR A 82 7.60 -2.10 2.13
CA THR A 82 7.73 -3.45 2.67
C THR A 82 7.69 -4.48 1.55
N TYR A 83 8.27 -5.65 1.80
CA TYR A 83 8.28 -6.74 0.84
C TYR A 83 7.89 -8.07 1.47
N SER A 84 7.45 -8.97 0.62
CA SER A 84 7.25 -10.39 0.93
C SER A 84 7.87 -11.19 -0.21
N ASP A 85 9.03 -11.76 0.03
CA ASP A 85 9.74 -12.64 -0.91
C ASP A 85 9.32 -14.08 -0.63
N PHE A 86 8.61 -14.67 -1.60
CA PHE A 86 8.08 -16.01 -1.47
C PHE A 86 9.09 -17.11 -1.82
N LYS A 87 10.17 -16.77 -2.54
CA LYS A 87 11.28 -17.70 -2.81
C LYS A 87 12.07 -17.97 -1.54
N THR A 88 12.40 -16.92 -0.80
CA THR A 88 13.14 -17.04 0.47
C THR A 88 12.21 -17.20 1.68
N LYS A 89 10.90 -17.05 1.50
CA LYS A 89 9.87 -17.02 2.56
C LYS A 89 10.18 -15.94 3.61
N THR A 90 10.71 -14.80 3.16
CA THR A 90 11.05 -13.68 4.03
C THR A 90 10.12 -12.50 3.78
N ALA A 91 9.88 -11.71 4.82
CA ALA A 91 9.21 -10.43 4.71
C ALA A 91 10.00 -9.40 5.50
N GLY A 92 9.98 -8.15 5.06
CA GLY A 92 10.80 -7.11 5.67
C GLY A 92 10.45 -5.70 5.23
N PHE A 93 11.22 -4.77 5.77
CA PHE A 93 11.18 -3.36 5.40
C PHE A 93 12.33 -3.09 4.43
N ILE A 94 12.01 -2.45 3.31
CA ILE A 94 12.99 -1.94 2.35
C ILE A 94 13.51 -0.60 2.83
N GLY A 95 12.60 0.30 3.23
CA GLY A 95 12.97 1.63 3.68
C GLY A 95 11.79 2.59 3.77
N GLU A 96 12.11 3.83 4.11
CA GLU A 96 11.20 4.96 4.11
C GLU A 96 11.32 5.72 2.78
N PHE A 97 10.19 6.19 2.26
CA PHE A 97 10.12 7.02 1.07
C PHE A 97 9.26 8.26 1.35
N ILE A 98 9.80 9.44 1.10
CA ILE A 98 9.09 10.72 1.25
C ILE A 98 8.62 11.17 -0.15
N PRO A 99 7.30 11.30 -0.39
CA PRO A 99 6.77 11.79 -1.66
C PRO A 99 7.28 13.18 -2.00
N THR A 100 7.79 13.37 -3.21
CA THR A 100 8.27 14.66 -3.75
C THR A 100 7.17 15.47 -4.42
N GLY A 101 6.08 14.81 -4.84
CA GLY A 101 5.00 15.35 -5.65
C GLY A 101 5.10 14.98 -7.13
N ASP A 102 6.27 14.56 -7.61
CA ASP A 102 6.44 14.00 -8.96
C ASP A 102 6.13 12.50 -8.93
N ILE A 103 4.86 12.17 -9.24
CA ILE A 103 4.36 10.80 -9.20
C ILE A 103 5.19 9.88 -10.10
N ASP A 104 5.53 10.31 -11.31
CA ASP A 104 6.17 9.42 -12.28
C ASP A 104 7.62 9.13 -11.88
N ALA A 105 8.36 10.16 -11.46
CA ALA A 105 9.72 10.01 -10.95
C ALA A 105 9.76 9.16 -9.67
N ASP A 106 8.87 9.44 -8.72
CA ASP A 106 8.81 8.72 -7.45
C ASP A 106 8.39 7.28 -7.62
N MET A 107 7.40 7.00 -8.46
CA MET A 107 6.97 5.62 -8.74
C MET A 107 8.10 4.81 -9.38
N LYS A 108 8.92 5.42 -10.25
CA LYS A 108 10.11 4.78 -10.80
C LYS A 108 11.17 4.52 -9.72
N ALA A 109 11.40 5.47 -8.83
CA ALA A 109 12.32 5.33 -7.70
C ALA A 109 11.87 4.21 -6.75
N ILE A 110 10.59 4.18 -6.38
CA ILE A 110 9.99 3.15 -5.54
C ILE A 110 10.13 1.78 -6.21
N LYS A 111 9.69 1.62 -7.47
CA LYS A 111 9.79 0.35 -8.22
C LYS A 111 11.23 -0.18 -8.25
N LYS A 112 12.22 0.70 -8.44
CA LYS A 112 13.65 0.32 -8.44
C LYS A 112 14.09 -0.33 -7.12
N GLN A 113 13.52 0.07 -5.98
CA GLN A 113 13.87 -0.54 -4.69
C GLN A 113 13.36 -1.98 -4.52
N TYR A 114 12.35 -2.38 -5.31
CA TYR A 114 11.83 -3.75 -5.32
C TYR A 114 12.58 -4.69 -6.28
N LYS A 115 13.60 -4.19 -6.99
CA LYS A 115 14.39 -4.99 -7.93
C LYS A 115 15.07 -6.16 -7.20
N GLY A 116 14.83 -7.38 -7.67
CA GLY A 116 15.38 -8.61 -7.08
C GLY A 116 14.47 -9.31 -6.08
N ILE A 117 13.32 -8.73 -5.73
CA ILE A 117 12.32 -9.35 -4.87
C ILE A 117 11.38 -10.20 -5.73
N GLU A 118 11.26 -11.49 -5.41
CA GLU A 118 10.39 -12.41 -6.14
C GLU A 118 9.02 -12.58 -5.44
N GLY A 119 7.96 -12.08 -6.08
CA GLY A 119 6.59 -12.27 -5.63
C GLY A 119 6.10 -13.72 -5.80
N PHE A 120 4.99 -14.08 -5.12
CA PHE A 120 4.40 -15.43 -5.17
C PHE A 120 4.02 -15.90 -6.58
N HIS A 121 3.58 -14.96 -7.43
CA HIS A 121 3.37 -15.17 -8.86
C HIS A 121 4.34 -14.30 -9.65
N LYS A 122 5.41 -14.91 -10.17
CA LYS A 122 6.46 -14.19 -10.91
C LYS A 122 5.90 -13.45 -12.13
N GLU A 123 4.88 -14.00 -12.78
CA GLU A 123 4.21 -13.39 -13.92
C GLU A 123 3.36 -12.15 -13.59
N LYS A 124 3.14 -11.81 -12.31
CA LYS A 124 2.21 -10.73 -11.90
C LYS A 124 2.88 -9.49 -11.33
N PHE A 125 4.12 -9.60 -10.89
CA PHE A 125 4.87 -8.48 -10.31
C PHE A 125 5.72 -7.79 -11.37
N VAL A 126 5.16 -6.77 -12.02
CA VAL A 126 5.85 -6.00 -13.07
C VAL A 126 6.63 -4.84 -12.44
N ILE A 127 7.96 -4.92 -12.53
CA ILE A 127 8.90 -3.90 -12.04
C ILE A 127 9.39 -3.01 -13.19
N ASP A 128 9.34 -3.49 -14.44
CA ASP A 128 9.88 -2.80 -15.60
C ASP A 128 8.81 -1.99 -16.37
N SER A 129 9.16 -0.73 -16.65
CA SER A 129 8.64 0.11 -17.72
C SER A 129 9.79 0.99 -18.19
#